data_AF-A0A520N2D7-F1
#
_entry.id   AF-A0A520N2D7-F1
#
_cell.length_a   1.000
_cell.length_b   1.000
_cell.length_c   1.000
_cell.angle_alpha   90.00
_cell.angle_beta   90.00
_cell.angle_gamma   90.00
#
_symmetry.space_group_name_H-M   'P 1'
#
loop_
_entity.id
_entity.type
_entity.pdbx_description
1 polymer ?
#
loop_
_entity_poly.entity_id
_entity_poly.type
_entity_poly.pdbx_seq_one_letter_code
_entity_poly.pdbx_strand_id
1 'polypeptide(L)'
;MDLGDGRLRLRQRNIFIFLSAIIFLYSCEIEESKNIYIPPSIKTSSEIDKTSNTYSIEVLKSISDELSKLLNKDIDLFSSNVINFEGEIISKYIDCGFMNNEIYVNYIDRIFGSYLEAVITFKIVNENNLYIINSDEIKYTFFSKETGTRWRFKSNKPKELLVGNPVYSDNPYRTCLSKNVLEKKIKNILNRTSYG
;
A
#
# COMPACT_ATOMS: atom_id res chain seq x y z
N MET A 1 -75.30 -23.83 13.59
CA MET A 1 -74.52 -22.57 13.45
C MET A 1 -74.24 -22.11 14.86
N ASP A 2 -73.01 -22.31 15.31
CA ASP A 2 -72.54 -21.82 16.60
C ASP A 2 -71.15 -21.23 16.32
N LEU A 3 -71.03 -19.91 16.46
CA LEU A 3 -69.80 -19.18 16.16
C LEU A 3 -68.80 -19.43 17.30
N GLY A 4 -67.82 -20.30 17.05
CA GLY A 4 -66.69 -20.51 17.96
C GLY A 4 -65.83 -19.26 18.04
N ASP A 5 -65.95 -18.54 19.16
CA ASP A 5 -65.16 -17.35 19.49
C ASP A 5 -63.68 -17.75 19.71
N GLY A 6 -62.88 -17.57 18.66
CA GLY A 6 -61.45 -17.89 18.60
C GLY A 6 -60.59 -16.95 19.44
N ARG A 7 -60.77 -16.95 20.77
CA ARG A 7 -59.87 -16.25 21.69
C ARG A 7 -58.64 -17.10 21.99
N LEU A 8 -57.55 -16.84 21.28
CA LEU A 8 -56.20 -17.26 21.66
C LEU A 8 -55.85 -16.64 23.02
N ARG A 9 -56.11 -17.37 24.10
CA ARG A 9 -55.58 -17.05 25.43
C ARG A 9 -54.09 -17.37 25.46
N LEU A 10 -53.27 -16.42 25.04
CA LEU A 10 -51.82 -16.44 25.29
C LEU A 10 -51.60 -16.42 26.81
N ARG A 11 -51.32 -17.59 27.36
CA ARG A 11 -50.95 -17.80 28.77
C ARG A 11 -49.74 -16.90 29.05
N GLN A 12 -49.79 -16.02 30.05
CA GLN A 12 -48.73 -15.05 30.39
C GLN A 12 -47.32 -15.65 30.43
N ARG A 13 -47.19 -16.93 30.80
CA ARG A 13 -45.93 -17.68 30.80
C ARG A 13 -45.28 -17.81 29.41
N ASN A 14 -46.07 -17.89 28.35
CA ASN A 14 -45.59 -17.99 26.96
C ASN A 14 -45.11 -16.63 26.43
N ILE A 15 -45.70 -15.52 26.90
CA ILE A 15 -45.29 -14.16 26.53
C ILE A 15 -43.87 -13.87 27.00
N PHE A 16 -43.51 -14.26 28.23
CA PHE A 16 -42.15 -14.09 28.76
C PHE A 16 -41.10 -14.90 27.99
N ILE A 17 -41.45 -16.11 27.55
CA ILE A 17 -40.55 -16.96 26.75
C ILE A 17 -40.34 -16.36 25.36
N PHE A 18 -41.41 -15.85 24.73
CA PHE A 18 -41.31 -15.16 23.44
C PHE A 18 -40.53 -13.84 23.54
N LEU A 19 -40.75 -13.03 24.58
CA LEU A 19 -39.98 -11.80 24.81
C LEU A 19 -38.50 -12.08 25.07
N SER A 20 -38.18 -13.13 25.84
CA SER A 20 -36.81 -13.56 26.07
C SER A 20 -36.12 -13.98 24.77
N ALA A 21 -36.80 -14.73 23.89
CA ALA A 21 -36.27 -15.14 22.60
C ALA A 21 -35.97 -13.93 21.69
N ILE A 22 -36.83 -12.90 21.70
CA ILE A 22 -36.61 -11.67 20.92
C ILE A 22 -35.37 -10.90 21.42
N ILE A 23 -35.15 -10.80 22.73
CA ILE A 23 -33.97 -10.13 23.31
C ILE A 23 -32.67 -10.87 22.92
N PHE A 24 -32.68 -12.21 22.89
CA PHE A 24 -31.52 -12.98 22.42
C PHE A 24 -31.24 -12.81 20.92
N LEU A 25 -32.28 -12.59 20.10
CA LEU A 25 -32.11 -12.30 18.66
C LEU A 25 -31.53 -10.91 18.41
N TYR A 26 -31.89 -9.89 19.19
CA TYR A 26 -31.30 -8.54 19.09
C TYR A 26 -29.89 -8.42 19.67
N SER A 27 -29.51 -9.31 20.60
CA SER A 27 -28.18 -9.26 21.25
C SER A 27 -27.06 -9.91 20.43
N CYS A 28 -27.36 -10.41 19.23
CA CYS A 28 -26.41 -11.10 18.37
C CYS A 28 -26.04 -10.32 17.10
N GLU A 29 -26.46 -9.06 16.98
CA GLU A 29 -25.78 -8.14 16.07
C GLU A 29 -24.54 -7.62 16.80
N ILE A 30 -23.43 -8.36 16.65
CA ILE A 30 -22.09 -7.80 16.90
C ILE A 30 -22.04 -6.55 16.02
N GLU A 31 -22.02 -5.38 16.66
CA GLU A 31 -21.80 -4.12 15.97
C GLU A 31 -20.49 -4.28 15.20
N GLU A 32 -20.57 -4.52 13.88
CA GLU A 32 -19.41 -4.61 13.03
C GLU A 32 -18.66 -3.30 13.25
N SER A 33 -17.46 -3.38 13.81
CA SER A 33 -16.64 -2.21 14.08
C SER A 33 -16.59 -1.40 12.79
N LYS A 34 -17.18 -0.21 12.78
CA LYS A 34 -17.18 0.65 11.58
C LYS A 34 -15.73 0.83 11.19
N ASN A 35 -15.34 0.21 10.08
CA ASN A 35 -14.00 0.28 9.54
C ASN A 35 -13.77 1.72 9.09
N ILE A 36 -13.01 2.48 9.88
CA ILE A 36 -12.73 3.90 9.62
C ILE A 36 -11.37 4.01 8.95
N TYR A 37 -11.38 4.49 7.71
CA TYR A 37 -10.15 4.81 6.99
C TYR A 37 -9.62 6.19 7.39
N ILE A 38 -8.31 6.27 7.64
CA ILE A 38 -7.60 7.53 7.93
C ILE A 38 -6.50 7.70 6.87
N PRO A 39 -6.55 8.74 6.02
CA PRO A 39 -5.54 8.96 5.00
C PRO A 39 -4.19 9.39 5.59
N PRO A 40 -3.08 9.13 4.89
CA PRO A 40 -1.76 9.57 5.31
C PRO A 40 -1.62 11.10 5.22
N SER A 41 -0.75 11.68 6.06
CA SER A 41 -0.43 13.10 6.00
C SER A 41 0.43 13.39 4.76
N ILE A 42 -0.15 14.10 3.79
CA ILE A 42 0.56 14.52 2.58
C ILE A 42 1.52 15.65 2.94
N LYS A 43 2.80 15.32 3.13
CA LYS A 43 3.88 16.31 3.09
C LYS A 43 4.36 16.42 1.66
N THR A 44 4.28 17.61 1.07
CA THR A 44 4.91 17.91 -0.21
C THR A 44 6.40 17.63 -0.06
N SER A 45 6.89 16.52 -0.59
CA SER A 45 8.30 16.16 -0.47
C SER A 45 9.11 17.20 -1.24
N SER A 46 10.04 17.86 -0.52
CA SER A 46 11.07 18.73 -1.06
C SER A 46 11.65 18.16 -2.36
N GLU A 47 11.68 19.00 -3.39
CA GLU A 47 12.34 18.74 -4.65
C GLU A 47 13.69 18.07 -4.39
N ILE A 48 13.87 16.90 -4.98
CA ILE A 48 15.14 16.19 -4.88
C ILE A 48 16.14 17.05 -5.66
N ASP A 49 17.09 17.67 -4.94
CA ASP A 49 18.24 18.35 -5.56
C ASP A 49 18.83 17.42 -6.63
N LYS A 50 18.77 17.87 -7.89
CA LYS A 50 19.42 17.21 -9.01
C LYS A 50 20.91 17.38 -8.83
N THR A 51 21.57 16.40 -8.22
CA THR A 51 23.02 16.30 -8.27
C THR A 51 23.42 15.80 -9.65
N SER A 52 24.01 16.68 -10.48
CA SER A 52 24.56 16.33 -11.79
C SER A 52 25.92 15.67 -11.62
N ASN A 53 25.93 14.42 -11.18
CA ASN A 53 27.16 13.65 -11.07
C ASN A 53 27.48 12.99 -12.42
N THR A 54 28.76 12.99 -12.78
CA THR A 54 29.31 12.22 -13.90
C THR A 54 30.01 10.97 -13.37
N TYR A 55 29.92 9.87 -14.11
CA TYR A 55 30.45 8.56 -13.71
C TYR A 55 31.28 7.94 -14.84
N SER A 56 32.35 7.22 -14.51
CA SER A 56 33.03 6.32 -15.46
C SER A 56 32.30 4.98 -15.56
N ILE A 57 32.64 4.17 -16.56
CA ILE A 57 32.04 2.83 -16.72
C ILE A 57 32.40 1.88 -15.56
N GLU A 58 33.59 2.01 -14.98
CA GLU A 58 34.00 1.24 -13.80
C GLU A 58 33.16 1.61 -12.58
N VAL A 59 32.88 2.90 -12.41
CA VAL A 59 32.02 3.40 -11.33
C VAL A 59 30.59 2.90 -11.52
N LEU A 60 30.06 2.90 -12.75
CA LEU A 60 28.74 2.33 -13.04
C LEU A 60 28.63 0.85 -12.66
N LYS A 61 29.67 0.04 -12.92
CA LYS A 61 29.70 -1.36 -12.50
C LYS A 61 29.63 -1.50 -10.98
N SER A 62 30.43 -0.70 -10.26
CA SER A 62 30.40 -0.67 -8.79
C SER A 62 29.02 -0.27 -8.24
N ILE A 63 28.37 0.72 -8.85
CA ILE A 63 26.99 1.12 -8.50
C ILE A 63 26.02 -0.05 -8.73
N SER A 64 26.12 -0.74 -9.87
CA SER A 64 25.33 -1.95 -10.18
C SER A 64 25.49 -3.00 -9.09
N ASP A 65 26.73 -3.30 -8.69
CA ASP A 65 27.03 -4.30 -7.67
C ASP A 65 26.48 -3.91 -6.29
N GLU A 66 26.61 -2.63 -5.91
CA GLU A 66 26.13 -2.13 -4.61
C GLU A 66 24.59 -2.13 -4.55
N LEU A 67 23.93 -1.72 -5.64
CA LEU A 67 22.48 -1.82 -5.78
C LEU A 67 22.02 -3.26 -5.77
N SER A 68 22.76 -4.17 -6.41
CA SER A 68 22.42 -5.59 -6.45
C SER A 68 22.44 -6.22 -5.07
N LYS A 69 23.45 -5.86 -4.25
CA LYS A 69 23.52 -6.26 -2.84
C LYS A 69 22.38 -5.64 -2.01
N LEU A 70 22.08 -4.36 -2.21
CA LEU A 70 21.01 -3.66 -1.48
C LEU A 70 19.64 -4.29 -1.74
N LEU A 71 19.38 -4.68 -2.99
CA LEU A 71 18.08 -5.15 -3.47
C LEU A 71 17.97 -6.67 -3.53
N ASN A 72 19.06 -7.38 -3.23
CA ASN A 72 19.18 -8.84 -3.33
C ASN A 72 18.70 -9.37 -4.69
N LYS A 73 19.10 -8.68 -5.77
CA LYS A 73 18.75 -9.00 -7.16
C LYS A 73 19.85 -8.44 -8.06
N ASP A 74 20.16 -9.11 -9.17
CA ASP A 74 21.02 -8.53 -10.20
C ASP A 74 20.37 -7.28 -10.80
N ILE A 75 21.08 -6.15 -10.73
CA ILE A 75 20.63 -4.85 -11.21
C ILE A 75 21.43 -4.47 -12.43
N ASP A 76 20.72 -4.19 -13.52
CA ASP A 76 21.27 -3.61 -14.73
C ASP A 76 20.84 -2.15 -14.85
N LEU A 77 21.80 -1.24 -14.75
CA LEU A 77 21.57 0.20 -14.82
C LEU A 77 21.01 0.67 -16.17
N PHE A 78 21.17 -0.12 -17.24
CA PHE A 78 20.71 0.24 -18.59
C PHE A 78 19.32 -0.35 -18.93
N SER A 79 18.70 -1.10 -18.02
CA SER A 79 17.37 -1.67 -18.20
C SER A 79 16.42 -1.35 -17.04
N SER A 80 15.19 -1.87 -17.14
CA SER A 80 14.19 -1.71 -16.09
C SER A 80 14.31 -2.82 -15.07
N ASN A 81 14.52 -2.45 -13.82
CA ASN A 81 14.72 -3.37 -12.71
C ASN A 81 13.44 -3.48 -11.88
N VAL A 82 12.89 -4.69 -11.79
CA VAL A 82 11.66 -4.97 -11.04
C VAL A 82 12.01 -5.63 -9.71
N ILE A 83 11.59 -5.04 -8.59
CA ILE A 83 11.79 -5.56 -7.23
C ILE A 83 10.43 -5.80 -6.59
N ASN A 84 10.27 -6.96 -5.94
CA ASN A 84 9.05 -7.28 -5.21
C ASN A 84 9.32 -7.30 -3.71
N PHE A 85 8.41 -6.69 -2.96
CA PHE A 85 8.39 -6.71 -1.50
C PHE A 85 7.12 -7.41 -1.03
N GLU A 86 7.25 -8.32 -0.07
CA GLU A 86 6.13 -9.09 0.48
C GLU A 86 6.07 -8.95 2.01
N GLY A 87 4.87 -9.02 2.56
CA GLY A 87 4.62 -8.92 3.99
C GLY A 87 4.72 -7.51 4.56
N GLU A 88 4.91 -7.41 5.87
CA GLU A 88 4.92 -6.14 6.62
C GLU A 88 5.98 -5.13 6.13
N ILE A 89 7.01 -5.58 5.42
CA ILE A 89 8.06 -4.71 4.87
C ILE A 89 7.49 -3.68 3.88
N ILE A 90 6.36 -3.97 3.23
CA ILE A 90 5.67 -3.06 2.30
C ILE A 90 5.41 -1.71 2.97
N SER A 91 4.96 -1.73 4.24
CA SER A 91 4.69 -0.52 5.04
C SER A 91 5.92 0.36 5.28
N LYS A 92 7.14 -0.16 5.09
CA LYS A 92 8.37 0.63 5.19
C LYS A 92 8.60 1.50 3.95
N TYR A 93 8.06 1.09 2.80
CA TYR A 93 8.27 1.76 1.52
C TYR A 93 7.13 2.69 1.13
N ILE A 94 5.90 2.35 1.51
CA ILE A 94 4.71 3.09 1.10
C ILE A 94 3.83 3.43 2.32
N ASP A 95 3.13 4.54 2.22
CA ASP A 95 2.13 4.98 3.20
C ASP A 95 0.78 5.09 2.52
N CYS A 96 -0.17 4.27 2.95
CA CYS A 96 -1.55 4.35 2.51
C CYS A 96 -2.50 4.68 3.66
N GLY A 97 -1.99 5.25 4.76
CA GLY A 97 -2.78 5.57 5.93
C GLY A 97 -3.11 4.34 6.78
N PHE A 98 -4.26 4.40 7.45
CA PHE A 98 -4.71 3.40 8.42
C PHE A 98 -6.14 2.93 8.13
N MET A 99 -6.41 1.67 8.47
CA MET A 99 -7.76 1.18 8.72
C MET A 99 -7.90 0.96 10.23
N ASN A 100 -8.79 1.73 10.86
CA ASN A 100 -8.89 1.80 12.32
C ASN A 100 -7.51 2.15 12.92
N ASN A 101 -6.95 1.25 13.74
CA ASN A 101 -5.65 1.41 14.41
C ASN A 101 -4.51 0.65 13.71
N GLU A 102 -4.74 0.13 12.50
CA GLU A 102 -3.78 -0.69 11.76
C GLU A 102 -3.33 -0.01 10.48
N ILE A 103 -2.04 -0.15 10.13
CA ILE A 103 -1.50 0.35 8.86
C ILE A 103 -2.27 -0.30 7.70
N TYR A 104 -2.78 0.52 6.77
CA TYR A 104 -3.74 0.07 5.77
C TYR A 104 -3.22 -1.08 4.89
N VAL A 105 -1.94 -1.01 4.48
CA VAL A 105 -1.34 -2.07 3.66
C VAL A 105 -1.11 -3.37 4.45
N ASN A 106 -0.87 -3.29 5.76
CA ASN A 106 -0.75 -4.48 6.62
C ASN A 106 -2.13 -5.12 6.84
N TYR A 107 -3.16 -4.28 7.02
CA TYR A 107 -4.55 -4.74 7.10
C TYR A 107 -4.94 -5.53 5.85
N ILE A 108 -4.61 -5.02 4.66
CA ILE A 108 -4.86 -5.73 3.39
C ILE A 108 -4.02 -7.01 3.30
N ASP A 109 -2.73 -6.96 3.65
CA ASP A 109 -1.85 -8.13 3.59
C ASP A 109 -2.34 -9.29 4.47
N ARG A 110 -2.77 -9.00 5.70
CA ARG A 110 -3.26 -10.01 6.64
C ARG A 110 -4.52 -10.73 6.11
N ILE A 111 -5.42 -9.99 5.48
CA ILE A 111 -6.73 -10.53 5.07
C ILE A 111 -6.65 -11.17 3.68
N PHE A 112 -5.94 -10.53 2.75
CA PHE A 112 -6.01 -10.88 1.32
C PHE A 112 -4.65 -11.31 0.74
N GLY A 113 -3.57 -11.23 1.53
CA GLY A 113 -2.21 -11.29 1.03
C GLY A 113 -1.87 -10.11 0.11
N SER A 114 -0.63 -9.67 0.11
CA SER A 114 -0.21 -8.58 -0.76
C SER A 114 1.24 -8.67 -1.21
N TYR A 115 1.58 -7.89 -2.23
CA TYR A 115 2.94 -7.58 -2.57
C TYR A 115 3.05 -6.18 -3.17
N LEU A 116 4.23 -5.58 -3.06
CA LEU A 116 4.57 -4.31 -3.66
C LEU A 116 5.65 -4.54 -4.72
N GLU A 117 5.32 -4.24 -5.96
CA GLU A 117 6.28 -4.16 -7.05
C GLU A 117 6.84 -2.73 -7.14
N ALA A 118 8.16 -2.61 -7.22
CA ALA A 118 8.88 -1.38 -7.49
C ALA A 118 9.67 -1.53 -8.79
N VAL A 119 9.38 -0.68 -9.77
CA VAL A 119 10.10 -0.62 -11.05
C VAL A 119 11.03 0.57 -11.04
N ILE A 120 12.32 0.27 -11.08
CA ILE A 120 13.43 1.23 -11.05
C ILE A 120 14.02 1.31 -12.46
N THR A 121 14.08 2.52 -13.01
CA THR A 121 14.68 2.79 -14.32
C THR A 121 15.61 3.99 -14.17
N PHE A 122 16.85 3.85 -14.62
CA PHE A 122 17.82 4.94 -14.64
C PHE A 122 17.84 5.56 -16.03
N LYS A 123 17.79 6.89 -16.12
CA LYS A 123 18.07 7.59 -17.38
C LYS A 123 19.55 7.90 -17.43
N ILE A 124 20.27 7.19 -18.28
CA ILE A 124 21.71 7.34 -18.43
C ILE A 124 22.01 7.98 -19.78
N VAL A 125 22.75 9.08 -19.76
CA VAL A 125 23.27 9.75 -20.96
C VAL A 125 24.78 9.58 -20.98
N ASN A 126 25.35 9.24 -22.13
CA ASN A 126 26.80 9.18 -22.33
C ASN A 126 27.26 10.41 -23.11
N GLU A 127 28.16 11.18 -22.51
CA GLU A 127 28.84 12.31 -23.14
C GLU A 127 30.35 12.13 -22.94
N ASN A 128 31.11 11.98 -24.05
CA ASN A 128 32.57 11.90 -24.03
C ASN A 128 33.15 10.86 -23.05
N ASN A 129 32.59 9.63 -23.03
CA ASN A 129 32.95 8.54 -22.11
C ASN A 129 32.62 8.77 -20.62
N LEU A 130 31.84 9.81 -20.32
CA LEU A 130 31.26 10.04 -19.01
C LEU A 130 29.76 9.80 -19.06
N TYR A 131 29.25 9.17 -18.01
CA TYR A 131 27.84 8.82 -17.88
C TYR A 131 27.18 9.75 -16.88
N ILE A 132 26.05 10.33 -17.26
CA ILE A 132 25.20 11.13 -16.38
C ILE A 132 23.96 10.31 -16.04
N ILE A 133 23.73 10.06 -14.75
CA ILE A 133 22.53 9.38 -14.28
C ILE A 133 21.53 10.41 -13.81
N ASN A 134 20.43 10.53 -14.53
CA ASN A 134 19.22 11.20 -14.06
C ASN A 134 18.34 10.14 -13.39
N SER A 135 18.30 10.12 -12.06
CA SER A 135 17.41 9.21 -11.34
C SER A 135 15.96 9.65 -11.54
N ASP A 136 15.16 8.82 -12.21
CA ASP A 136 13.73 9.03 -12.36
C ASP A 136 12.96 8.57 -11.11
N GLU A 137 11.67 8.94 -11.06
CA GLU A 137 10.71 8.44 -10.08
C GLU A 137 10.58 6.91 -10.16
N ILE A 138 10.63 6.23 -9.01
CA ILE A 138 10.31 4.80 -8.92
C ILE A 138 8.81 4.62 -9.11
N LYS A 139 8.42 3.66 -9.96
CA LYS A 139 7.01 3.30 -10.14
C LYS A 139 6.66 2.18 -9.18
N TYR A 140 5.63 2.38 -8.38
CA TYR A 140 5.13 1.38 -7.45
C TYR A 140 3.80 0.81 -7.95
N THR A 141 3.65 -0.51 -7.85
CA THR A 141 2.36 -1.19 -7.98
C THR A 141 2.14 -2.05 -6.75
N PHE A 142 1.21 -1.65 -5.88
CA PHE A 142 0.74 -2.50 -4.79
C PHE A 142 -0.37 -3.43 -5.30
N PHE A 143 -0.31 -4.69 -4.93
CA PHE A 143 -1.26 -5.73 -5.32
C PHE A 143 -1.85 -6.40 -4.08
N SER A 144 -3.18 -6.50 -4.05
CA SER A 144 -3.90 -7.41 -3.16
C SER A 144 -4.09 -8.76 -3.88
N LYS A 145 -3.58 -9.86 -3.31
CA LYS A 145 -3.51 -11.17 -3.98
C LYS A 145 -4.91 -11.73 -4.22
N GLU A 146 -5.76 -11.75 -3.19
CA GLU A 146 -7.11 -12.31 -3.32
C GLU A 146 -8.07 -11.43 -4.11
N THR A 147 -8.06 -10.11 -3.87
CA THR A 147 -9.02 -9.22 -4.55
C THR A 147 -8.58 -8.80 -5.94
N GLY A 148 -7.33 -9.11 -6.34
CA GLY A 148 -6.73 -8.71 -7.61
C GLY A 148 -6.58 -7.19 -7.78
N THR A 149 -6.84 -6.41 -6.73
CA THR A 149 -6.81 -4.94 -6.77
C THR A 149 -5.38 -4.46 -6.93
N ARG A 150 -5.19 -3.46 -7.80
CA ARG A 150 -3.87 -2.91 -8.16
C ARG A 150 -3.82 -1.41 -7.96
N TRP A 151 -2.84 -0.95 -7.21
CA TRP A 151 -2.65 0.47 -6.89
C TRP A 151 -1.32 0.95 -7.43
N ARG A 152 -1.37 1.78 -8.49
CA ARG A 152 -0.20 2.26 -9.23
C ARG A 152 0.09 3.71 -8.94
N PHE A 153 1.25 4.03 -8.40
CA PHE A 153 1.70 5.38 -8.08
C PHE A 153 3.22 5.53 -8.28
N LYS A 154 3.76 6.73 -8.05
CA LYS A 154 5.18 7.02 -8.25
C LYS A 154 5.77 7.70 -7.03
N SER A 155 7.09 7.63 -6.88
CA SER A 155 7.83 8.45 -5.92
C SER A 155 7.41 9.91 -5.99
N ASN A 156 7.29 10.57 -4.84
CA ASN A 156 6.91 11.99 -4.71
C ASN A 156 5.54 12.38 -5.29
N LYS A 157 4.73 11.42 -5.76
CA LYS A 157 3.41 11.67 -6.35
C LYS A 157 2.36 10.82 -5.64
N PRO A 158 1.75 11.37 -4.56
CA PRO A 158 0.59 10.75 -3.93
C PRO A 158 -0.50 10.50 -4.96
N LYS A 159 -1.25 9.41 -4.76
CA LYS A 159 -2.36 9.08 -5.65
C LYS A 159 -3.55 8.57 -4.87
N GLU A 160 -4.72 9.09 -5.23
CA GLU A 160 -6.01 8.55 -4.81
C GLU A 160 -6.41 7.37 -5.70
N LEU A 161 -6.91 6.33 -5.05
CA LEU A 161 -7.16 5.02 -5.61
C LEU A 161 -8.56 4.60 -5.18
N LEU A 162 -9.39 4.25 -6.15
CA LEU A 162 -10.75 3.80 -5.89
C LEU A 162 -10.73 2.33 -5.44
N VAL A 163 -11.43 2.03 -4.36
CA VAL A 163 -11.66 0.66 -3.88
C VAL A 163 -13.06 0.21 -4.30
N GLY A 164 -13.14 -0.96 -4.94
CA GLY A 164 -14.38 -1.45 -5.56
C GLY A 164 -15.47 -1.93 -4.58
N ASN A 165 -15.12 -2.16 -3.31
CA ASN A 165 -16.07 -2.50 -2.26
C ASN A 165 -15.68 -1.80 -0.95
N PRO A 166 -15.92 -0.48 -0.82
CA PRO A 166 -15.76 0.19 0.47
C PRO A 166 -16.76 -0.42 1.48
N VAL A 167 -16.43 -0.34 2.76
CA VAL A 167 -17.41 -0.61 3.82
C VAL A 167 -18.62 0.28 3.58
N TYR A 168 -19.84 -0.25 3.77
CA TYR A 168 -21.08 0.47 3.46
C TYR A 168 -21.05 1.90 4.01
N SER A 169 -21.39 2.88 3.16
CA SER A 169 -21.39 4.33 3.43
C SER A 169 -20.04 5.02 3.63
N ASP A 170 -18.92 4.32 3.42
CA ASP A 170 -17.59 4.88 3.58
C ASP A 170 -17.00 5.42 2.26
N ASN A 171 -16.16 6.45 2.33
CA ASN A 171 -15.51 7.04 1.16
C ASN A 171 -14.69 5.95 0.44
N PRO A 172 -14.87 5.68 -0.88
CA PRO A 172 -14.14 4.62 -1.57
C PRO A 172 -12.70 4.97 -1.95
N TYR A 173 -12.28 6.22 -1.76
CA TYR A 173 -10.94 6.67 -2.12
C TYR A 173 -9.93 6.36 -1.02
N ARG A 174 -8.79 5.81 -1.43
CA ARG A 174 -7.61 5.55 -0.59
C ARG A 174 -6.43 6.28 -1.18
N THR A 175 -5.63 6.90 -0.35
CA THR A 175 -4.48 7.70 -0.78
C THR A 175 -3.22 6.93 -0.44
N CYS A 176 -2.40 6.64 -1.44
CA CYS A 176 -1.10 6.02 -1.25
C CYS A 176 0.01 6.96 -1.73
N LEU A 177 1.12 6.98 -1.01
CA LEU A 177 2.35 7.68 -1.39
C LEU A 177 3.60 6.88 -1.02
N SER A 178 4.69 7.14 -1.74
CA SER A 178 6.01 6.61 -1.36
C SER A 178 6.53 7.31 -0.11
N LYS A 179 7.13 6.55 0.82
CA LYS A 179 7.88 7.10 1.97
C LYS A 179 9.28 7.59 1.59
N ASN A 180 9.66 7.46 0.31
CA ASN A 180 10.95 7.82 -0.24
C ASN A 180 12.15 7.07 0.39
N VAL A 181 11.91 5.90 1.01
CA VAL A 181 12.97 5.12 1.68
C VAL A 181 13.90 4.47 0.67
N LEU A 182 13.36 3.89 -0.40
CA LEU A 182 14.14 3.24 -1.45
C LEU A 182 14.91 4.26 -2.29
N GLU A 183 14.25 5.37 -2.61
CA GLU A 183 14.75 6.53 -3.33
C GLU A 183 15.96 7.12 -2.60
N LYS A 184 15.87 7.32 -1.27
CA LYS A 184 17.00 7.78 -0.45
C LYS A 184 18.16 6.79 -0.46
N LYS A 185 17.90 5.49 -0.37
CA LYS A 185 18.96 4.46 -0.40
C LYS A 185 19.70 4.48 -1.74
N ILE A 186 18.98 4.53 -2.86
CA ILE A 186 19.56 4.62 -4.21
C ILE A 186 20.35 5.93 -4.36
N LYS A 187 19.77 7.07 -3.97
CA LYS A 187 20.46 8.37 -4.04
C LYS A 187 21.75 8.38 -3.23
N ASN A 188 21.76 7.76 -2.05
CA ASN A 188 22.97 7.68 -1.23
C ASN A 188 24.09 6.87 -1.89
N ILE A 189 23.76 5.78 -2.61
CA ILE A 189 24.73 5.02 -3.39
C ILE A 189 25.31 5.90 -4.50
N LEU A 190 24.44 6.51 -5.32
CA LEU A 190 24.84 7.38 -6.42
C LEU A 190 25.74 8.55 -5.97
N ASN A 191 25.43 9.16 -4.82
CA ASN A 191 26.19 10.30 -4.30
C ASN A 191 27.54 9.90 -3.67
N ARG A 192 27.68 8.68 -3.13
CA ARG A 192 28.95 8.23 -2.53
C ARG A 192 29.99 7.93 -3.60
N THR A 193 29.56 7.37 -4.72
CA THR A 193 30.44 6.89 -5.78
C THR A 193 30.88 7.99 -6.76
N SER A 194 30.37 9.23 -6.65
CA SER A 194 30.80 10.35 -7.51
C SER A 194 32.07 11.06 -7.03
N TYR A 195 32.64 10.67 -5.89
CA TYR A 195 33.86 11.25 -5.31
C TYR A 195 35.09 10.32 -5.43
N GLY A 196 34.98 9.25 -6.24
CA GLY A 196 36.04 8.27 -6.49
C GLY A 196 36.71 8.47 -7.84
#